data_AF-A0A929IH19-F1
#
_entry.id   AF-A0A929IH19-F1
#
_cell.length_a   1.000
_cell.length_b   1.000
_cell.length_c   1.000
_cell.angle_alpha   90.00
_cell.angle_beta   90.00
_cell.angle_gamma   90.00
#
_symmetry.space_group_name_H-M   'P 1'
#
loop_
_entity.id
_entity.type
_entity.pdbx_description
1 polymer ?
#
loop_
_entity_poly.entity_id
_entity_poly.type
_entity_poly.pdbx_seq_one_letter_code
_entity_poly.pdbx_strand_id
1 'polypeptide(L)'
;TEESGYGLVGSAIRDGRRIVIVTHGMGSIRERSEQSERLISWAFREWGQYVLFESGETVGQVPVWLGASETVPAVVRDKLLVSVLRNARKGMKVKLVHQEAVPGPIARGDEIAKLVVSAKGMEDIEVPLYAGADVEQAGFFGNIGAAISYLLRSLIS
;
A
#
# COMPACT_ATOMS: atom_id res chain seq x y z
N THR A 1 -30.85 20.64 -17.46
CA THR A 1 -32.32 20.67 -17.53
C THR A 1 -32.81 21.44 -16.32
N GLU A 2 -33.91 22.19 -16.42
CA GLU A 2 -34.50 22.87 -15.25
C GLU A 2 -34.88 21.88 -14.12
N GLU A 3 -34.96 20.58 -14.42
CA GLU A 3 -35.16 19.49 -13.45
C GLU A 3 -33.93 19.06 -12.63
N SER A 4 -32.68 19.37 -13.04
CA SER A 4 -31.47 18.82 -12.41
C SER A 4 -30.79 19.75 -11.38
N GLY A 5 -31.29 20.97 -11.21
CA GLY A 5 -30.62 22.02 -10.43
C GLY A 5 -29.25 22.43 -11.00
N TYR A 6 -28.53 23.30 -10.29
CA TYR A 6 -27.21 23.80 -10.68
C TYR A 6 -26.09 22.91 -10.10
N GLY A 7 -25.17 22.44 -10.94
CA GLY A 7 -24.00 21.64 -10.53
C GLY A 7 -22.66 22.31 -10.81
N LEU A 8 -21.62 21.86 -10.09
CA LEU A 8 -20.24 22.35 -10.18
C LEU A 8 -19.25 21.20 -10.04
N VAL A 9 -18.26 21.17 -10.93
CA VAL A 9 -17.02 20.41 -10.72
C VAL A 9 -15.94 21.43 -10.36
N GLY A 10 -15.33 21.26 -9.19
CA GLY A 10 -14.37 22.20 -8.64
C GLY A 10 -13.11 21.48 -8.21
N SER A 11 -11.96 22.14 -8.35
CA SER A 11 -10.70 21.66 -7.79
C SER A 11 -9.92 22.80 -7.18
N ALA A 12 -9.28 22.54 -6.05
CA ALA A 12 -8.32 23.45 -5.45
C ALA A 12 -7.11 22.67 -4.93
N ILE A 13 -5.97 23.36 -4.88
CA ILE A 13 -4.71 22.83 -4.37
C ILE A 13 -4.29 23.67 -3.18
N ARG A 14 -3.91 23.03 -2.08
CA ARG A 14 -3.30 23.68 -0.91
C ARG A 14 -2.23 22.75 -0.36
N ASP A 15 -1.04 23.29 -0.08
CA ASP A 15 0.10 22.53 0.48
C ASP A 15 0.43 21.24 -0.30
N GLY A 16 0.39 21.33 -1.65
CA GLY A 16 0.63 20.18 -2.53
C GLY A 16 -0.52 19.15 -2.61
N ARG A 17 -1.58 19.30 -1.80
CA ARG A 17 -2.76 18.44 -1.85
C ARG A 17 -3.85 19.04 -2.73
N ARG A 18 -4.30 18.25 -3.71
CA ARG A 18 -5.47 18.56 -4.53
C ARG A 18 -6.74 17.96 -3.93
N ILE A 19 -7.79 18.76 -3.86
CA ILE A 19 -9.16 18.28 -3.61
C ILE A 19 -9.96 18.53 -4.88
N VAL A 20 -10.78 17.55 -5.27
CA VAL A 20 -11.76 17.64 -6.34
C VAL A 20 -13.13 17.39 -5.72
N ILE A 21 -14.08 18.27 -6.00
CA ILE A 21 -15.47 18.15 -5.56
C ILE A 21 -16.39 18.16 -6.76
N VAL A 22 -17.47 17.38 -6.66
CA VAL A 22 -18.58 17.39 -7.62
C VAL A 22 -19.85 17.63 -6.82
N THR A 23 -20.56 18.69 -7.14
CA THR A 23 -21.83 19.06 -6.52
C THR A 23 -22.91 19.21 -7.59
N HIS A 24 -24.16 18.89 -7.26
CA HIS A 24 -25.32 19.03 -8.14
C HIS A 24 -26.56 19.41 -7.32
N GLY A 25 -27.67 19.75 -8.00
CA GLY A 25 -28.97 19.93 -7.35
C GLY A 25 -29.16 21.24 -6.57
N MET A 26 -28.30 22.24 -6.77
CA MET A 26 -28.43 23.53 -6.06
C MET A 26 -29.56 24.37 -6.68
N GLY A 27 -30.24 25.19 -5.88
CA GLY A 27 -31.39 26.00 -6.32
C GLY A 27 -31.00 27.28 -7.07
N SER A 28 -29.76 27.74 -6.94
CA SER A 28 -29.25 28.89 -7.69
C SER A 28 -27.74 28.79 -7.99
N ILE A 29 -27.29 29.61 -8.95
CA ILE A 29 -25.86 29.80 -9.26
C ILE A 29 -25.08 30.28 -8.03
N ARG A 30 -25.67 31.19 -7.24
CA ARG A 30 -25.04 31.74 -6.04
C ARG A 30 -24.86 30.65 -4.97
N GLU A 31 -25.93 29.93 -4.67
CA GLU A 31 -25.90 28.80 -3.73
C GLU A 31 -24.88 27.75 -4.15
N ARG A 32 -24.86 27.38 -5.44
CA ARG A 32 -23.87 26.46 -5.99
C ARG A 32 -22.43 26.88 -5.68
N SER A 33 -22.09 28.15 -5.90
CA SER A 33 -20.75 28.65 -5.62
C SER A 33 -20.44 28.64 -4.11
N GLU A 34 -21.34 29.17 -3.28
CA GLU A 34 -21.15 29.27 -1.83
C GLU A 34 -21.03 27.88 -1.17
N GLN A 35 -21.87 26.92 -1.54
CA GLN A 35 -21.83 25.55 -0.99
C GLN A 35 -20.58 24.79 -1.42
N SER A 36 -20.14 24.97 -2.66
CA SER A 36 -18.93 24.33 -3.17
C SER A 36 -17.68 24.85 -2.45
N GLU A 37 -17.59 26.16 -2.19
CA GLU A 37 -16.50 26.77 -1.43
C GLU A 37 -16.50 26.32 0.04
N ARG A 38 -17.68 26.22 0.66
CA ARG A 38 -17.81 25.68 2.03
C ARG A 38 -17.35 24.23 2.09
N LEU A 39 -17.76 23.40 1.14
CA LEU A 39 -17.40 21.99 1.09
C LEU A 39 -15.89 21.78 0.91
N ILE A 40 -15.26 22.52 -0.02
CA ILE A 40 -13.82 22.40 -0.24
C ILE A 40 -13.02 22.89 0.98
N SER A 41 -13.47 23.97 1.63
CA SER A 41 -12.87 24.49 2.86
C SER A 41 -12.99 23.52 4.03
N TRP A 42 -14.17 22.90 4.18
CA TRP A 42 -14.39 21.82 5.15
C TRP A 42 -13.49 20.62 4.85
N ALA A 43 -13.38 20.19 3.58
CA ALA A 43 -12.55 19.06 3.19
C ALA A 43 -11.07 19.32 3.52
N PHE A 44 -10.56 20.54 3.26
CA PHE A 44 -9.19 20.90 3.64
C PHE A 44 -8.95 20.86 5.16
N ARG A 45 -9.95 21.30 5.94
CA ARG A 45 -9.86 21.37 7.39
C ARG A 45 -9.96 19.99 8.04
N GLU A 46 -10.96 19.20 7.68
CA GLU A 46 -11.28 17.95 8.39
C GLU A 46 -10.50 16.74 7.89
N TRP A 47 -10.12 16.71 6.62
CA TRP A 47 -9.34 15.59 6.07
C TRP A 47 -7.85 15.88 6.16
N GLY A 48 -7.08 14.89 6.59
CA GLY A 48 -5.62 14.87 6.51
C GLY A 48 -5.16 13.84 5.49
N GLN A 49 -3.98 14.08 4.91
CA GLN A 49 -3.30 13.17 4.00
C GLN A 49 -1.97 12.76 4.66
N TYR A 50 -1.76 11.46 4.88
CA TYR A 50 -0.66 10.93 5.67
C TYR A 50 0.13 9.87 4.91
N VAL A 51 1.44 10.05 4.82
CA VAL A 51 2.34 9.01 4.33
C VAL A 51 2.42 7.91 5.39
N LEU A 52 2.15 6.67 5.00
CA LEU A 52 2.33 5.51 5.87
C LEU A 52 3.67 4.83 5.60
N PHE A 53 4.02 4.71 4.33
CA PHE A 53 5.27 4.10 3.87
C PHE A 53 5.77 4.82 2.61
N GLU A 54 7.08 4.99 2.49
CA GLU A 54 7.75 5.42 1.25
C GLU A 54 7.88 4.24 0.27
N SER A 55 8.16 4.54 -1.00
CA SER A 55 8.37 3.50 -2.01
C SER A 55 9.54 2.59 -1.64
N GLY A 56 9.33 1.28 -1.70
CA GLY A 56 10.32 0.27 -1.34
C GLY A 56 10.52 0.06 0.17
N GLU A 57 9.78 0.79 1.02
CA GLU A 57 9.92 0.66 2.47
C GLU A 57 9.40 -0.69 2.97
N THR A 58 10.16 -1.29 3.90
CA THR A 58 9.79 -2.55 4.56
C THR A 58 8.67 -2.31 5.58
N VAL A 59 7.55 -2.98 5.36
CA VAL A 59 6.38 -2.96 6.26
C VAL A 59 6.53 -3.96 7.40
N GLY A 60 7.18 -5.10 7.14
CA GLY A 60 7.42 -6.14 8.13
C GLY A 60 8.17 -7.33 7.54
N GLN A 61 8.31 -8.39 8.34
CA GLN A 61 8.91 -9.66 7.91
C GLN A 61 7.82 -10.72 7.78
N VAL A 62 7.86 -11.50 6.72
CA VAL A 62 6.93 -12.62 6.48
C VAL A 62 7.68 -13.94 6.65
N PRO A 63 7.16 -14.89 7.45
CA PRO A 63 7.77 -16.21 7.60
C PRO A 63 7.82 -16.97 6.28
N VAL A 64 8.94 -17.64 6.03
CA VAL A 64 9.17 -18.46 4.83
C VAL A 64 9.30 -19.92 5.24
N TRP A 65 8.61 -20.80 4.52
CA TRP A 65 8.67 -22.24 4.68
C TRP A 65 9.62 -22.85 3.64
N LEU A 66 10.53 -23.74 4.07
CA LEU A 66 11.52 -24.40 3.18
C LEU A 66 12.42 -23.42 2.39
N GLY A 67 12.55 -22.19 2.86
CA GLY A 67 13.48 -21.19 2.33
C GLY A 67 14.87 -21.34 2.94
N ALA A 68 15.88 -20.86 2.21
CA ALA A 68 17.23 -20.67 2.72
C ALA A 68 17.29 -19.60 3.83
N SER A 69 16.26 -18.74 3.92
CA SER A 69 16.00 -17.81 5.02
C SER A 69 14.66 -18.15 5.68
N GLU A 70 14.56 -17.94 7.00
CA GLU A 70 13.34 -18.15 7.78
C GLU A 70 12.28 -17.06 7.54
N THR A 71 12.70 -15.88 7.05
CA THR A 71 11.81 -14.77 6.75
C THR A 71 12.22 -14.03 5.48
N VAL A 72 11.28 -13.29 4.90
CA VAL A 72 11.50 -12.37 3.78
C VAL A 72 10.89 -11.00 4.12
N PRO A 73 11.58 -9.88 3.80
CA PRO A 73 10.99 -8.55 3.97
C PRO A 73 9.78 -8.36 3.08
N ALA A 74 8.68 -7.89 3.63
CA ALA A 74 7.51 -7.45 2.89
C ALA A 74 7.55 -5.94 2.70
N VAL A 75 7.61 -5.49 1.45
CA VAL A 75 7.79 -4.09 1.07
C VAL A 75 6.58 -3.56 0.28
N VAL A 76 6.34 -2.26 0.36
CA VAL A 76 5.46 -1.56 -0.59
C VAL A 76 6.23 -1.23 -1.87
N ARG A 77 5.59 -1.36 -3.04
CA ARG A 77 6.20 -0.92 -4.31
C ARG A 77 6.21 0.60 -4.42
N ASP A 78 5.07 1.22 -4.18
CA ASP A 78 4.87 2.65 -4.30
C ASP A 78 4.66 3.31 -2.96
N LYS A 79 4.86 4.64 -2.91
CA LYS A 79 4.57 5.45 -1.73
C LYS A 79 3.10 5.28 -1.33
N LEU A 80 2.85 4.77 -0.12
CA LEU A 80 1.51 4.57 0.39
C LEU A 80 1.05 5.78 1.19
N LEU A 81 0.00 6.41 0.67
CA LEU A 81 -0.56 7.65 1.18
C LEU A 81 -2.05 7.48 1.44
N VAL A 82 -2.49 7.78 2.67
CA VAL A 82 -3.88 7.58 3.10
C VAL A 82 -4.52 8.91 3.47
N SER A 83 -5.69 9.17 2.90
CA SER A 83 -6.52 10.33 3.20
C SER A 83 -7.63 9.94 4.17
N VAL A 84 -7.64 10.50 5.37
CA VAL A 84 -8.59 10.16 6.43
C VAL A 84 -9.03 11.41 7.18
N LEU A 85 -10.22 11.38 7.79
CA LEU A 85 -10.63 12.41 8.74
C LEU A 85 -9.61 12.51 9.89
N ARG A 86 -9.22 13.73 10.24
CA ARG A 86 -8.21 14.00 11.27
C ARG A 86 -8.57 13.38 12.62
N ASN A 87 -9.85 13.36 12.98
CA ASN A 87 -10.33 12.74 14.22
C ASN A 87 -10.23 11.21 14.23
N ALA A 88 -10.28 10.56 13.06
CA ALA A 88 -10.16 9.11 12.92
C ALA A 88 -8.70 8.65 12.88
N ARG A 89 -7.74 9.55 12.62
CA ARG A 89 -6.30 9.23 12.56
C ARG A 89 -5.79 8.53 13.82
N LYS A 90 -6.19 8.99 15.01
CA LYS A 90 -5.73 8.40 16.29
C LYS A 90 -6.16 6.94 16.46
N GLY A 91 -7.28 6.53 15.85
CA GLY A 91 -7.80 5.17 15.90
C GLY A 91 -7.44 4.30 14.70
N MET A 92 -6.60 4.81 13.78
CA MET A 92 -6.22 4.08 12.58
C MET A 92 -5.35 2.87 12.94
N LYS A 93 -5.63 1.72 12.33
CA LYS A 93 -4.87 0.48 12.48
C LYS A 93 -4.23 0.14 11.15
N VAL A 94 -2.99 -0.33 11.21
CA VAL A 94 -2.21 -0.78 10.05
C VAL A 94 -1.70 -2.17 10.39
N LYS A 95 -2.09 -3.18 9.61
CA LYS A 95 -1.77 -4.58 9.86
C LYS A 95 -1.21 -5.25 8.63
N LEU A 96 -0.09 -5.92 8.78
CA LEU A 96 0.35 -6.91 7.81
C LEU A 96 -0.45 -8.19 8.01
N VAL A 97 -1.03 -8.70 6.94
CA VAL A 97 -1.79 -9.95 6.90
C VAL A 97 -1.16 -10.83 5.83
N HIS A 98 -0.78 -12.04 6.18
CA HIS A 98 -0.25 -13.05 5.27
C HIS A 98 -0.96 -14.38 5.52
N GLN A 99 -1.04 -15.22 4.48
CA GLN A 99 -1.62 -16.56 4.59
C GLN A 99 -0.50 -17.52 4.96
N GLU A 100 -0.45 -17.94 6.24
CA GLU A 100 0.52 -18.92 6.75
C GLU A 100 1.98 -18.59 6.36
N ALA A 101 2.92 -19.54 6.47
CA ALA A 101 4.29 -19.33 6.01
C ALA A 101 4.37 -19.47 4.48
N VAL A 102 5.01 -18.52 3.80
CA VAL A 102 5.11 -18.52 2.33
C VAL A 102 6.14 -19.57 1.90
N PRO A 103 5.83 -20.53 1.02
CA PRO A 103 6.78 -21.54 0.58
C PRO A 103 7.89 -20.92 -0.28
N GLY A 104 9.15 -21.28 0.01
CA GLY A 104 10.28 -20.99 -0.84
C GLY A 104 10.35 -21.92 -2.07
N PRO A 105 11.07 -21.53 -3.14
CA PRO A 105 11.79 -20.26 -3.30
C PRO A 105 10.86 -19.08 -3.57
N ILE A 106 11.28 -17.88 -3.15
CA ILE A 106 10.57 -16.60 -3.34
C ILE A 106 11.48 -15.68 -4.16
N ALA A 107 10.96 -15.09 -5.23
CA ALA A 107 11.68 -14.08 -5.98
C ALA A 107 11.37 -12.68 -5.42
N ARG A 108 12.34 -11.79 -5.45
CA ARG A 108 12.13 -10.37 -5.15
C ARG A 108 11.03 -9.83 -6.06
N GLY A 109 10.04 -9.18 -5.45
CA GLY A 109 8.89 -8.62 -6.16
C GLY A 109 7.67 -9.54 -6.20
N ASP A 110 7.74 -10.78 -5.73
CA ASP A 110 6.57 -11.66 -5.56
C ASP A 110 5.61 -11.09 -4.52
N GLU A 111 4.31 -11.20 -4.76
CA GLU A 111 3.30 -10.82 -3.78
C GLU A 111 3.20 -11.89 -2.69
N ILE A 112 3.47 -11.50 -1.44
CA ILE A 112 3.64 -12.45 -0.32
C ILE A 112 2.71 -12.16 0.86
N ALA A 113 2.15 -10.96 0.92
CA ALA A 113 1.27 -10.53 1.99
C ALA A 113 0.41 -9.34 1.52
N LYS A 114 -0.48 -8.89 2.38
CA LYS A 114 -1.23 -7.65 2.21
C LYS A 114 -1.14 -6.78 3.46
N LEU A 115 -1.12 -5.48 3.26
CA LEU A 115 -1.31 -4.49 4.29
C LEU A 115 -2.79 -4.11 4.34
N VAL A 116 -3.40 -4.21 5.51
CA VAL A 116 -4.77 -3.76 5.77
C VAL A 116 -4.72 -2.51 6.63
N VAL A 117 -5.26 -1.41 6.10
CA VAL A 117 -5.39 -0.12 6.80
C VAL A 117 -6.86 0.13 7.11
N SER A 118 -7.19 0.32 8.38
CA SER A 118 -8.56 0.58 8.82
C SER A 118 -8.67 1.80 9.72
N ALA A 119 -9.75 2.56 9.58
CA ALA A 119 -10.05 3.73 10.42
C ALA A 119 -11.56 3.94 10.54
N LYS A 120 -12.00 4.66 11.58
CA LYS A 120 -13.44 4.93 11.78
C LYS A 120 -14.01 5.72 10.59
N GLY A 121 -15.09 5.19 9.99
CA GLY A 121 -15.80 5.85 8.88
C GLY A 121 -15.08 5.76 7.53
N MET A 122 -14.13 4.84 7.41
CA MET A 122 -13.41 4.51 6.18
C MET A 122 -13.54 3.00 5.96
N GLU A 123 -13.77 2.59 4.72
CA GLU A 123 -13.65 1.17 4.33
C GLU A 123 -12.19 0.73 4.39
N ASP A 124 -11.97 -0.53 4.76
CA ASP A 124 -10.62 -1.06 4.87
C ASP A 124 -9.90 -0.99 3.52
N ILE A 125 -8.69 -0.42 3.54
CA ILE A 125 -7.82 -0.33 2.37
C ILE A 125 -6.87 -1.52 2.42
N GLU A 126 -6.90 -2.37 1.40
CA GLU A 126 -5.95 -3.46 1.23
C GLU A 126 -4.92 -3.11 0.16
N VAL A 127 -3.63 -3.26 0.51
CA VAL A 127 -2.50 -2.98 -0.38
C VAL A 127 -1.60 -4.23 -0.45
N PRO A 128 -1.28 -4.74 -1.64
CA PRO A 128 -0.37 -5.88 -1.76
C PRO A 128 1.03 -5.52 -1.27
N LEU A 129 1.69 -6.46 -0.60
CA LEU A 129 3.08 -6.37 -0.16
C LEU A 129 3.92 -7.40 -0.89
N TYR A 130 5.13 -6.97 -1.25
CA TYR A 130 5.99 -7.72 -2.12
C TYR A 130 7.28 -8.16 -1.43
N ALA A 131 7.88 -9.25 -1.88
CA ALA A 131 9.17 -9.70 -1.38
C ALA A 131 10.26 -8.65 -1.67
N GLY A 132 10.94 -8.20 -0.63
CA GLY A 132 12.03 -7.23 -0.72
C GLY A 132 13.36 -7.84 -1.16
N ALA A 133 13.47 -9.18 -1.11
CA ALA A 133 14.66 -9.93 -1.48
C ALA A 133 14.28 -11.31 -2.03
N ASP A 134 15.21 -11.94 -2.73
CA ASP A 134 15.10 -13.34 -3.13
C ASP A 134 15.35 -14.26 -1.93
N VAL A 135 14.60 -15.35 -1.84
CA VAL A 135 14.82 -16.44 -0.89
C VAL A 135 14.89 -17.74 -1.68
N GLU A 136 16.09 -18.31 -1.78
CA GLU A 136 16.28 -19.61 -2.42
C GLU A 136 15.68 -20.75 -1.61
N GLN A 137 15.63 -21.96 -2.17
CA GLN A 137 15.19 -23.15 -1.45
C GLN A 137 16.24 -23.58 -0.42
N ALA A 138 15.80 -24.06 0.74
CA ALA A 138 16.68 -24.63 1.75
C ALA A 138 17.53 -25.78 1.16
N GLY A 139 18.85 -25.75 1.38
CA GLY A 139 19.77 -26.82 0.93
C GLY A 139 20.38 -26.65 -0.46
N PHE A 140 20.06 -25.58 -1.21
CA PHE A 140 20.63 -25.34 -2.55
C PHE A 140 22.17 -25.23 -2.57
N PHE A 141 22.77 -24.50 -1.63
CA PHE A 141 24.23 -24.31 -1.56
C PHE A 141 25.01 -25.58 -1.18
N GLY A 142 24.38 -26.51 -0.44
CA GLY A 142 25.01 -27.81 -0.11
C GLY A 142 25.26 -28.66 -1.37
N ASN A 143 24.37 -28.57 -2.35
CA ASN A 143 24.44 -29.37 -3.57
C ASN A 143 25.42 -28.83 -4.61
N ILE A 144 25.60 -27.51 -4.72
CA ILE A 144 26.56 -26.92 -5.67
C ILE A 144 28.01 -27.19 -5.25
N GLY A 145 28.34 -27.03 -3.97
CA GLY A 145 29.67 -27.36 -3.45
C GLY A 145 30.00 -28.85 -3.60
N ALA A 146 29.01 -29.72 -3.39
CA ALA A 146 29.16 -31.16 -3.61
C ALA A 146 29.38 -31.51 -5.10
N ALA A 147 28.63 -30.88 -6.02
CA ALA A 147 28.78 -31.10 -7.46
C ALA A 147 30.16 -30.62 -7.98
N ILE A 148 30.64 -29.46 -7.53
CA ILE A 148 31.96 -28.93 -7.92
C ILE A 148 33.08 -29.81 -7.37
N SER A 149 32.99 -30.25 -6.11
CA SER A 149 34.00 -31.14 -5.51
C SER A 149 34.02 -32.53 -6.15
N TYR A 150 32.87 -33.04 -6.60
CA TYR A 150 32.80 -34.28 -7.38
C TYR A 150 33.50 -34.14 -8.75
N LEU A 151 33.26 -33.05 -9.48
CA LEU A 151 33.92 -32.78 -10.76
C LEU A 151 35.43 -32.57 -10.64
N LEU A 152 35.88 -31.89 -9.59
CA LEU A 152 37.31 -31.70 -9.33
C LEU A 152 38.01 -33.02 -8.96
N ARG A 153 37.33 -33.90 -8.21
CA ARG A 153 37.87 -35.25 -7.90
C ARG A 153 37.88 -36.16 -9.12
N SER A 154 36.92 -36.05 -10.04
CA SER A 154 36.91 -36.85 -11.28
C SER A 154 37.91 -36.38 -12.34
N LEU A 155 38.52 -35.20 -12.17
CA LEU A 155 39.56 -34.67 -13.06
C LEU A 155 40.99 -35.00 -12.58
N ILE A 156 41.14 -35.49 -11.34
CA ILE A 156 42.44 -35.84 -10.73
C ILE A 156 42.57 -37.37 -10.53
N SER A 157 41.55 -38.14 -10.92
CA SER A 157 41.58 -39.61 -11.05
C SER A 157 41.56 -40.02 -12.51
#